data_AF-A0A1Y1M8I3-F1
#
_entry.id   AF-A0A1Y1M8I3-F1
#
_cell.length_a   1.000
_cell.length_b   1.000
_cell.length_c   1.000
_cell.angle_alpha   90.00
_cell.angle_beta   90.00
_cell.angle_gamma   90.00
#
_symmetry.space_group_name_H-M   'P 1'
#
loop_
_entity.id
_entity.type
_entity.pdbx_description
1 polymer ?
#
loop_
_entity_poly.entity_id
_entity_poly.type
_entity_poly.pdbx_seq_one_letter_code
_entity_poly.pdbx_strand_id
1 'polypeptide(L)'
;ARCERKNSDEATWNSLVHSLLMRLAIHGSSHLVVPDVEVDFEQCTSSDIIKNYLPTAEPGKRVDFVFCLNLGSSDRSKLNRLRRRLPLNTVNHTDNPSLVLDPICVSIETKRAASSTDEARKQLAVWQASQWKQLTMLLYYVDESR
;
A
#
# COMPACT_ATOMS: atom_id res chain seq x y z
N ALA A 1 9.34 -20.71 -14.28
CA ALA A 1 9.32 -20.91 -12.81
C ALA A 1 8.40 -22.09 -12.44
N ARG A 2 8.46 -22.64 -11.21
CA ARG A 2 7.58 -23.74 -10.74
C ARG A 2 6.09 -23.37 -10.81
N CYS A 3 5.73 -22.15 -10.42
CA CYS A 3 4.35 -21.67 -10.41
C CYS A 3 3.73 -21.66 -11.81
N GLU A 4 4.50 -21.22 -12.82
CA GLU A 4 4.12 -21.27 -14.24
C GLU A 4 3.80 -22.70 -14.70
N ARG A 5 4.73 -23.64 -14.47
CA ARG A 5 4.55 -25.04 -14.91
C ARG A 5 3.36 -25.74 -14.26
N LYS A 6 2.98 -25.32 -13.05
CA LYS A 6 1.86 -25.90 -12.30
C LYS A 6 0.56 -25.12 -12.50
N ASN A 7 0.54 -24.08 -13.34
CA ASN A 7 -0.57 -23.14 -13.48
C ASN A 7 -1.13 -22.69 -12.12
N SER A 8 -0.21 -22.38 -11.19
CA SER A 8 -0.56 -22.06 -9.81
C SER A 8 -1.42 -20.80 -9.72
N ASP A 9 -2.24 -20.73 -8.68
CA ASP A 9 -3.11 -19.58 -8.44
C ASP A 9 -2.32 -18.33 -8.03
N GLU A 10 -3.02 -17.19 -7.98
CA GLU A 10 -2.43 -15.89 -7.68
C GLU A 10 -1.84 -15.85 -6.27
N ALA A 11 -2.51 -16.43 -5.28
CA ALA A 11 -2.01 -16.52 -3.91
C ALA A 11 -0.67 -17.28 -3.86
N THR A 12 -0.54 -18.38 -4.61
CA THR A 12 0.70 -19.15 -4.71
C THR A 12 1.80 -18.35 -5.40
N TRP A 13 1.48 -17.60 -6.46
CA TRP A 13 2.44 -16.69 -7.11
C TRP A 13 2.90 -15.58 -6.18
N ASN A 14 1.97 -14.99 -5.43
CA ASN A 14 2.26 -13.94 -4.46
C ASN A 14 3.23 -14.46 -3.41
N SER A 15 2.95 -15.62 -2.81
CA SER A 15 3.80 -16.21 -1.76
C SER A 15 5.17 -16.69 -2.27
N LEU A 16 5.22 -17.40 -3.40
CA LEU A 16 6.45 -18.10 -3.83
C LEU A 16 7.32 -17.31 -4.81
N VAL A 17 6.80 -16.22 -5.40
CA VAL A 17 7.53 -15.45 -6.41
C VAL A 17 7.53 -13.97 -6.05
N HIS A 18 6.36 -13.33 -5.95
CA HIS A 18 6.30 -11.88 -5.78
C HIS A 18 6.84 -11.43 -4.43
N SER A 19 6.50 -12.08 -3.32
CA SER A 19 7.06 -11.76 -1.99
C SER A 19 8.59 -11.91 -1.95
N LEU A 20 9.15 -12.91 -2.65
CA LEU A 20 10.60 -13.07 -2.74
C LEU A 20 11.23 -11.95 -3.59
N LEU A 21 10.57 -11.55 -4.68
CA LEU A 21 11.03 -10.44 -5.50
C LEU A 21 10.99 -9.11 -4.73
N MET A 22 9.93 -8.85 -3.97
CA MET A 22 9.85 -7.66 -3.12
C MET A 22 10.93 -7.66 -2.05
N ARG A 23 11.16 -8.80 -1.38
CA ARG A 23 12.25 -8.95 -0.40
C ARG A 23 13.61 -8.67 -1.04
N LEU A 24 13.86 -9.15 -2.26
CA LEU A 24 15.10 -8.84 -2.98
C LEU A 24 15.18 -7.37 -3.39
N ALA A 25 14.08 -6.75 -3.80
CA ALA A 25 14.04 -5.35 -4.18
C ALA A 25 14.34 -4.41 -2.99
N ILE A 26 13.75 -4.69 -1.82
CA ILE A 26 13.87 -3.87 -0.62
C ILE A 26 15.15 -4.19 0.18
N HIS A 27 15.43 -5.47 0.43
CA HIS A 27 16.52 -5.88 1.33
C HIS A 27 17.75 -6.45 0.60
N GLY A 28 17.69 -6.61 -0.73
CA GLY A 28 18.80 -7.16 -1.51
C GLY A 28 19.83 -6.13 -1.97
N SER A 29 19.54 -4.83 -1.84
CA SER A 29 20.45 -3.74 -2.23
C SER A 29 20.81 -2.89 -1.03
N SER A 30 22.09 -2.85 -0.64
CA SER A 30 22.60 -2.14 0.54
C SER A 30 22.65 -0.61 0.42
N HIS A 31 21.89 0.00 -0.50
CA HIS A 31 22.25 1.30 -1.09
C HIS A 31 21.30 2.47 -0.82
N LEU A 32 20.26 2.32 -0.01
CA LEU A 32 19.37 3.44 0.35
C LEU A 32 19.20 3.50 1.86
N VAL A 33 20.14 4.15 2.55
CA VAL A 33 19.99 4.51 3.96
C VAL A 33 19.55 5.96 4.02
N VAL A 34 18.25 6.19 4.18
CA VAL A 34 17.73 7.48 4.63
C VAL A 34 17.69 7.45 6.15
N PRO A 35 18.32 8.39 6.86
CA PRO A 35 18.24 8.45 8.32
C PRO A 35 16.77 8.48 8.78
N ASP A 36 16.45 7.66 9.78
CA ASP A 36 15.12 7.59 10.43
C ASP A 36 13.93 7.16 9.56
N VAL A 37 14.18 6.69 8.33
CA VAL A 37 13.15 6.15 7.43
C VAL A 37 13.63 4.82 6.84
N GLU A 38 12.92 3.75 7.16
CA GLU A 38 13.10 2.44 6.54
C GLU A 38 11.93 2.18 5.59
N VAL A 39 12.21 1.57 4.43
CA VAL A 39 11.18 1.10 3.51
C VAL A 39 11.00 -0.39 3.74
N ASP A 40 9.75 -0.82 3.87
CA ASP A 40 9.38 -2.24 3.91
C ASP A 40 8.26 -2.51 2.91
N PHE A 41 7.78 -3.75 2.85
CA PHE A 41 6.66 -4.16 2.02
C PHE A 41 5.69 -5.06 2.79
N GLU A 42 4.41 -4.98 2.42
CA GLU A 42 3.34 -5.78 3.03
C GLU A 42 2.40 -6.30 1.94
N GLN A 43 1.92 -7.55 2.10
CA GLN A 43 0.83 -8.05 1.25
C GLN A 43 -0.50 -7.49 1.75
N CYS A 44 -1.28 -6.88 0.87
CA CYS A 44 -2.50 -6.12 1.22
C CYS A 44 -3.79 -6.75 0.65
N THR A 45 -3.74 -8.00 0.17
CA THR A 45 -4.84 -8.69 -0.53
C THR A 45 -6.11 -8.95 0.31
N SER A 46 -6.06 -8.72 1.62
CA SER A 46 -7.19 -8.89 2.54
C SER A 46 -7.86 -7.57 2.95
N SER A 47 -7.35 -6.43 2.49
CA SER A 47 -7.77 -5.11 2.94
C SER A 47 -8.41 -4.33 1.81
N ASP A 48 -9.52 -3.66 2.10
CA ASP A 48 -10.28 -2.88 1.15
C ASP A 48 -9.84 -1.41 1.15
N ILE A 49 -10.16 -0.71 0.08
CA ILE A 49 -10.02 0.75 0.05
C ILE A 49 -11.12 1.36 0.91
N ILE A 50 -10.74 2.28 1.78
CA ILE A 50 -11.68 2.93 2.69
C ILE A 50 -12.68 3.74 1.86
N LYS A 51 -13.97 3.50 2.08
CA LYS A 51 -15.08 4.08 1.31
C LYS A 51 -15.01 5.60 1.19
N ASN A 52 -14.54 6.30 2.22
CA ASN A 52 -14.36 7.75 2.24
C ASN A 52 -13.39 8.25 1.15
N TYR A 53 -12.45 7.41 0.72
CA TYR A 53 -11.43 7.77 -0.25
C TYR A 53 -11.75 7.32 -1.67
N LEU A 54 -12.75 6.46 -1.89
CA LEU A 54 -13.10 5.99 -3.23
C LEU A 54 -13.49 7.16 -4.16
N PRO A 55 -13.01 7.15 -5.43
CA PRO A 55 -13.35 8.15 -6.43
C PRO A 55 -14.73 7.93 -7.05
N THR A 56 -15.25 6.69 -7.00
CA THR A 56 -16.56 6.29 -7.51
C THR A 56 -17.31 5.47 -6.45
N ALA A 57 -18.61 5.25 -6.64
CA ALA A 57 -19.40 4.40 -5.73
C ALA A 57 -19.13 2.89 -5.90
N GLU A 58 -18.38 2.51 -6.93
CA GLU A 58 -17.98 1.12 -7.18
C GLU A 58 -16.97 0.67 -6.11
N PRO A 59 -17.07 -0.57 -5.60
CA PRO A 59 -16.06 -1.14 -4.73
C PRO A 59 -14.70 -1.13 -5.44
N GLY A 60 -13.73 -0.40 -4.89
CA GLY A 60 -12.36 -0.46 -5.38
C GLY A 60 -11.79 -1.86 -5.15
N LYS A 61 -11.16 -2.45 -6.18
CA LYS A 61 -10.42 -3.70 -6.00
C LYS A 61 -9.28 -3.48 -5.00
N ARG A 62 -8.97 -4.51 -4.22
CA ARG A 62 -7.93 -4.52 -3.19
C ARG A 62 -6.55 -4.32 -3.79
N VAL A 63 -5.66 -3.73 -3.01
CA VAL A 63 -4.23 -3.62 -3.36
C VAL A 63 -3.55 -4.96 -3.09
N ASP A 64 -2.69 -5.45 -3.99
CA ASP A 64 -2.04 -6.75 -3.76
C ASP A 64 -0.86 -6.64 -2.82
N PHE A 65 0.04 -5.70 -3.10
CA PHE A 65 1.21 -5.40 -2.30
C PHE A 65 1.39 -3.90 -2.15
N VAL A 66 2.04 -3.50 -1.06
CA VAL A 66 2.45 -2.12 -0.86
C VAL A 66 3.92 -2.06 -0.50
N PHE A 67 4.56 -0.94 -0.83
CA PHE A 67 5.70 -0.46 -0.08
C PHE A 67 5.23 0.56 0.95
N CYS A 68 5.75 0.43 2.16
CA CYS A 68 5.40 1.28 3.29
C CYS A 68 6.65 1.85 3.94
N LEU A 69 6.47 2.99 4.59
CA LEU A 69 7.53 3.67 5.32
C LEU A 69 7.41 3.36 6.82
N ASN A 70 8.47 2.80 7.38
CA ASN A 70 8.67 2.69 8.81
C ASN A 70 9.45 3.92 9.29
N LEU A 71 8.76 4.79 10.03
CA LEU A 71 9.29 6.08 10.48
C LEU A 71 9.85 6.00 11.90
N GLY A 72 10.88 6.82 12.17
CA GLY A 72 11.42 7.05 13.50
C GLY A 72 10.38 7.55 14.52
N SER A 73 10.72 7.43 15.81
CA SER A 73 9.80 7.60 16.95
C SER A 73 9.09 8.96 17.01
N SER A 74 9.78 10.05 16.66
CA SER A 74 9.22 11.40 16.62
C SER A 74 8.09 11.52 15.60
N ASP A 75 8.31 11.09 14.36
CA ASP A 75 7.31 11.20 13.29
C ASP A 75 6.18 10.19 13.47
N ARG A 76 6.49 8.99 13.96
CA ARG A 76 5.48 7.99 14.35
C ARG A 76 4.51 8.54 15.40
N SER A 77 5.00 9.33 16.35
CA SER A 77 4.16 9.99 17.37
C SER A 77 3.24 11.06 16.78
N LYS A 78 3.74 11.84 15.81
CA LYS A 78 2.92 12.83 15.08
C LYS A 78 1.82 12.15 14.27
N LEU A 79 2.16 11.09 13.52
CA LEU A 79 1.20 10.28 12.77
C LEU A 79 0.14 9.66 13.68
N ASN A 80 0.52 9.15 14.85
CA ASN A 80 -0.43 8.56 15.79
C ASN A 80 -1.47 9.54 16.34
N ARG A 81 -1.12 10.83 16.42
CA ARG A 81 -2.09 11.90 16.75
C ARG A 81 -2.94 12.25 15.54
N LEU A 82 -2.32 12.42 14.38
CA LEU A 82 -2.99 12.83 13.14
C LEU A 82 -4.02 11.81 12.66
N ARG A 83 -3.68 10.51 12.69
CA ARG A 83 -4.56 9.44 12.21
C ARG A 83 -5.91 9.40 12.92
N ARG A 84 -5.99 9.84 14.18
CA ARG A 84 -7.25 9.85 14.96
C ARG A 84 -8.32 10.79 14.38
N ARG A 85 -7.91 11.68 13.46
CA ARG A 85 -8.77 12.60 12.74
C ARG A 85 -9.17 12.06 11.35
N LEU A 86 -8.57 10.94 10.93
CA LEU A 86 -8.80 10.32 9.64
C LEU A 86 -9.79 9.14 9.76
N PRO A 87 -10.54 8.84 8.67
CA PRO A 87 -11.29 7.61 8.52
C PRO A 87 -10.54 6.36 9.02
N LEU A 88 -11.24 5.55 9.81
CA LEU A 88 -10.73 4.29 10.42
C LEU A 88 -9.43 4.43 11.22
N ASN A 89 -9.09 5.63 11.67
CA ASN A 89 -7.89 5.90 12.47
C ASN A 89 -6.58 5.45 11.81
N THR A 90 -6.48 5.48 10.48
CA THR A 90 -5.27 5.08 9.72
C THR A 90 -4.70 6.26 8.94
N VAL A 91 -3.40 6.22 8.67
CA VAL A 91 -2.70 7.19 7.80
C VAL A 91 -2.78 6.83 6.31
N ASN A 92 -3.54 5.79 5.96
CA ASN A 92 -3.55 5.18 4.65
C ASN A 92 -4.94 5.16 4.00
N HIS A 93 -4.97 4.93 2.68
CA HIS A 93 -6.21 4.82 1.91
C HIS A 93 -6.87 3.43 1.98
N THR A 94 -6.20 2.44 2.58
CA THR A 94 -6.67 1.07 2.81
C THR A 94 -6.97 0.82 4.27
N ASP A 95 -7.87 -0.10 4.59
CA ASP A 95 -8.22 -0.48 5.97
C ASP A 95 -7.30 -1.55 6.59
N ASN A 96 -6.11 -1.76 6.02
CA ASN A 96 -5.15 -2.74 6.52
C ASN A 96 -4.68 -2.42 7.95
N PRO A 97 -4.95 -3.29 8.95
CA PRO A 97 -4.58 -3.04 10.34
C PRO A 97 -3.07 -3.04 10.60
N SER A 98 -2.27 -3.76 9.78
CA SER A 98 -0.80 -3.76 9.96
C SER A 98 -0.16 -2.44 9.54
N LEU A 99 -0.85 -1.62 8.75
CA LEU A 99 -0.32 -0.39 8.15
C LEU A 99 -0.87 0.89 8.78
N VAL A 100 -1.54 0.81 9.94
CA VAL A 100 -2.23 1.98 10.54
C VAL A 100 -1.32 3.19 10.78
N LEU A 101 -0.02 2.96 11.00
CA LEU A 101 0.99 4.00 11.23
C LEU A 101 2.10 4.04 10.19
N ASP A 102 2.06 3.16 9.19
CA ASP A 102 3.14 2.97 8.22
C ASP A 102 2.65 3.44 6.86
N PRO A 103 2.96 4.69 6.44
CA PRO A 103 2.39 5.27 5.23
C PRO A 103 2.75 4.44 3.99
N ILE A 104 1.74 4.13 3.18
CA ILE A 104 1.90 3.49 1.86
C ILE A 104 2.48 4.53 0.90
N CYS A 105 3.64 4.22 0.32
CA CYS A 105 4.28 5.04 -0.69
C CYS A 105 4.06 4.51 -2.11
N VAL A 106 3.97 3.17 -2.26
CA VAL A 106 3.72 2.52 -3.55
C VAL A 106 2.67 1.43 -3.37
N SER A 107 1.63 1.42 -4.22
CA SER A 107 0.68 0.32 -4.36
C SER A 107 1.03 -0.49 -5.60
N ILE A 108 1.04 -1.82 -5.48
CA ILE A 108 1.51 -2.73 -6.52
C ILE A 108 0.40 -3.71 -6.85
N GLU A 109 0.09 -3.81 -8.14
CA GLU A 109 -0.76 -4.85 -8.72
C GLU A 109 0.15 -5.98 -9.20
N THR A 110 -0.23 -7.20 -8.86
CA THR A 110 0.42 -8.41 -9.35
C THR A 110 -0.50 -9.10 -10.35
N LYS A 111 0.05 -9.48 -11.49
CA LYS A 111 -0.68 -10.12 -12.57
C LYS A 111 0.08 -11.34 -13.06
N ARG A 112 -0.67 -12.39 -13.42
CA ARG A 112 -0.09 -13.51 -14.17
C ARG A 112 0.30 -13.01 -15.57
N ALA A 113 1.34 -13.59 -16.16
CA ALA A 113 1.90 -13.14 -17.44
C ALA A 113 0.88 -13.04 -18.60
N ALA A 114 -0.23 -13.80 -18.55
CA ALA A 114 -1.28 -13.84 -19.57
C ALA A 114 -2.54 -12.99 -19.25
N SER A 115 -2.52 -12.16 -18.20
CA SER A 115 -3.71 -11.41 -17.76
C SER A 115 -3.81 -10.01 -18.36
N SER A 116 -5.05 -9.50 -18.48
CA SER A 116 -5.36 -8.21 -19.12
C SER A 116 -4.73 -7.02 -18.40
N THR A 117 -3.93 -6.25 -19.14
CA THR A 117 -3.26 -5.03 -18.67
C THR A 117 -4.23 -3.88 -18.41
N ASP A 118 -5.38 -3.84 -19.09
CA ASP A 118 -6.33 -2.74 -18.96
C ASP A 118 -7.09 -2.76 -17.64
N GLU A 119 -7.45 -3.94 -17.15
CA GLU A 119 -8.05 -4.07 -15.82
C GLU A 119 -7.06 -3.67 -14.72
N ALA A 120 -5.79 -4.07 -14.85
CA ALA A 120 -4.73 -3.64 -13.94
C ALA A 120 -4.57 -2.10 -13.92
N ARG A 121 -4.62 -1.45 -15.09
CA ARG A 121 -4.55 0.01 -15.19
C ARG A 121 -5.73 0.70 -14.52
N LYS A 122 -6.95 0.19 -14.69
CA LYS A 122 -8.14 0.71 -14.01
C LYS A 122 -8.01 0.58 -12.48
N GLN A 123 -7.50 -0.56 -12.00
CA GLN A 123 -7.23 -0.77 -10.57
C GLN A 123 -6.25 0.26 -10.03
N LEU A 124 -5.10 0.41 -10.69
CA LEU A 124 -4.08 1.39 -10.32
C LEU A 124 -4.65 2.83 -10.28
N ALA A 125 -5.50 3.20 -11.24
CA ALA A 125 -6.12 4.53 -11.28
C ALA A 125 -7.02 4.77 -10.05
N VAL A 126 -7.83 3.77 -9.66
CA VAL A 126 -8.68 3.86 -8.46
C VAL A 126 -7.83 4.01 -7.20
N TRP A 127 -6.74 3.24 -7.10
CA TRP A 127 -5.85 3.27 -5.94
C TRP A 127 -5.16 4.63 -5.81
N GLN A 128 -4.60 5.12 -6.91
CA GLN A 128 -3.95 6.43 -6.95
C GLN A 128 -4.94 7.55 -6.58
N ALA A 129 -6.12 7.58 -7.19
CA ALA A 129 -7.13 8.58 -6.85
C ALA A 129 -7.54 8.53 -5.37
N SER A 130 -7.64 7.33 -4.80
CA SER A 130 -7.97 7.15 -3.38
C SER A 130 -6.85 7.63 -2.47
N GLN A 131 -5.59 7.32 -2.81
CA GLN A 131 -4.42 7.79 -2.09
C GLN A 131 -4.30 9.32 -2.15
N TRP A 132 -4.50 9.94 -3.32
CA TRP A 132 -4.50 11.40 -3.46
C TRP A 132 -5.57 12.06 -2.59
N LYS A 133 -6.78 11.53 -2.56
CA LYS A 133 -7.85 12.04 -1.70
C LYS A 133 -7.50 11.91 -0.21
N GLN A 134 -6.87 10.80 0.19
CA GLN A 134 -6.39 10.60 1.55
C GLN A 134 -5.27 11.58 1.91
N LEU A 135 -4.28 11.78 1.05
CA LEU A 135 -3.18 12.73 1.26
C LEU A 135 -3.70 14.17 1.37
N THR A 136 -4.68 14.56 0.56
CA THR A 136 -5.33 15.89 0.66
C THR A 136 -6.01 16.08 2.02
N MET A 137 -6.71 15.06 2.54
CA MET A 137 -7.28 15.13 3.90
C MET A 137 -6.19 15.18 4.98
N LEU A 138 -5.10 14.43 4.81
CA LEU A 138 -3.97 14.44 5.72
C LEU A 138 -3.39 15.86 5.85
N LEU A 139 -3.17 16.54 4.72
CA LEU A 139 -2.67 17.93 4.68
C LEU A 139 -3.62 18.90 5.38
N TYR A 140 -4.93 18.80 5.12
CA TYR A 140 -5.94 19.63 5.78
C TYR A 140 -5.84 19.57 7.31
N TYR A 141 -5.70 18.35 7.88
CA TYR A 141 -5.60 18.19 9.33
C TYR A 141 -4.24 18.55 9.92
N VAL A 142 -3.17 18.59 9.11
CA VAL A 142 -1.88 19.13 9.52
C VAL A 142 -1.98 20.64 9.68
N ASP A 143 -2.61 21.33 8.74
CA ASP A 143 -2.74 22.80 8.79
C ASP A 143 -3.60 23.26 9.97
N GLU A 144 -4.69 22.56 10.30
CA GLU A 144 -5.50 22.88 11.49
C GLU A 144 -4.78 22.62 12.84
N SER A 145 -3.62 21.98 12.83
CA SER A 145 -2.84 21.69 14.05
C SER A 145 -1.69 22.67 14.32
N ARG A 146 -1.53 23.67 13.45
CA ARG A 146 -0.60 24.79 13.60
C ARG A 146 -1.28 25.99 14.24
#